data_AF-T0MY44-F1
#
_entry.id   AF-T0MY44-F1
#
_cell.length_a   1.000
_cell.length_b   1.000
_cell.length_c   1.000
_cell.angle_alpha   90.00
_cell.angle_beta   90.00
_cell.angle_gamma   90.00
#
_symmetry.space_group_name_H-M   'P 1'
#
loop_
_entity.id
_entity.type
_entity.pdbx_description
1 polymer ?
#
loop_
_entity_poly.entity_id
_entity_poly.type
_entity_poly.pdbx_seq_one_letter_code
_entity_poly.pdbx_strand_id
1 'polypeptide(L)'
;MRKYFISIFLVTSLLFLLFDNYGHVRDFFLIQNKDEISYNSRVDDKYFSLFKFGQWKRTFITGVNIGAGKPGYFPGEHGITKEDYLRWFKYIEDLNVNSIRVYTLLSPDFYEALYEHNKNSIKPLYVFHGVWVNEEKVSEYEDAYNPDLKEDFTNEIKQIIDVIHGNADIPMKKGHAGGKYSFDISNYVIGWILGIEWDPYFVIGTNEKNPDKTTYNGEYLYSKDCSPFEAFLTEIGDMTIEYETKSYGYQRPLSFTNWVTTDMLSHPNEPLKKEDLVSVNTEHIKYKNSFKCGLFASYHIYPYYPDFMNYEEEYRNFKDDEGNINTYKAYLRDLRKEHNIPVLVAEYGVPSSRGMAHKNIHMDFNQGNNDETMQG
;
A
#
# COMPACT_ATOMS: atom_id res chain seq x y z
N MET A 1 -45.66 30.51 -24.29
CA MET A 1 -45.42 29.05 -24.39
C MET A 1 -44.07 28.70 -25.00
N ARG A 2 -43.71 29.12 -26.22
CA ARG A 2 -42.45 28.75 -26.90
C ARG A 2 -41.15 29.05 -26.11
N LYS A 3 -41.07 30.20 -25.42
CA LYS A 3 -39.92 30.54 -24.55
C LYS A 3 -39.77 29.62 -23.33
N TYR A 4 -40.88 29.19 -22.72
CA TYR A 4 -40.87 28.28 -21.57
C TYR A 4 -40.43 26.87 -21.97
N PHE A 5 -40.83 26.38 -23.15
CA PHE A 5 -40.36 25.10 -23.67
C PHE A 5 -38.86 25.09 -23.99
N ILE A 6 -38.33 26.20 -24.53
CA ILE A 6 -36.88 26.34 -24.77
C ILE A 6 -36.10 26.35 -23.44
N SER A 7 -36.60 27.06 -22.41
CA SER A 7 -35.96 27.09 -21.09
C SER A 7 -35.98 25.72 -20.41
N ILE A 8 -37.11 24.99 -20.45
CA ILE A 8 -37.20 23.64 -19.91
C ILE A 8 -36.25 22.70 -20.64
N PHE A 9 -36.24 22.74 -21.98
CA PHE A 9 -35.34 21.91 -22.80
C PHE A 9 -33.86 22.18 -22.46
N LEU A 10 -33.46 23.46 -22.37
CA LEU A 10 -32.09 23.83 -22.00
C LEU A 10 -31.72 23.36 -20.59
N VAL A 11 -32.62 23.50 -19.60
CA VAL A 11 -32.38 23.02 -18.23
C VAL A 11 -32.29 21.49 -18.20
N THR A 12 -33.17 20.77 -18.90
CA THR A 12 -33.11 19.30 -18.97
C THR A 12 -31.87 18.81 -19.70
N SER A 13 -31.46 19.46 -20.80
CA SER A 13 -30.22 19.12 -21.51
C SER A 13 -28.99 19.42 -20.67
N LEU A 14 -28.99 20.51 -19.90
CA LEU A 14 -27.90 20.83 -18.98
C LEU A 14 -27.84 19.83 -17.83
N LEU A 15 -28.98 19.44 -17.25
CA LEU A 15 -29.05 18.40 -16.21
C LEU A 15 -28.60 17.04 -16.74
N PHE A 16 -28.98 16.68 -17.97
CA PHE A 16 -28.55 15.45 -18.63
C PHE A 16 -27.03 15.47 -18.88
N LEU A 17 -26.48 16.57 -19.39
CA LEU A 17 -25.03 16.75 -19.58
C LEU A 17 -24.27 16.71 -18.25
N LEU A 18 -24.81 17.30 -17.18
CA LEU A 18 -24.23 17.25 -15.83
C LEU A 18 -24.30 15.84 -15.23
N PHE A 19 -25.36 15.08 -15.53
CA PHE A 19 -25.54 13.71 -15.08
C PHE A 19 -24.57 12.76 -15.81
N ASP A 20 -24.51 12.84 -17.15
CA ASP A 20 -23.61 12.05 -17.98
C ASP A 20 -22.13 12.35 -17.71
N ASN A 21 -21.79 13.59 -17.33
CA ASN A 21 -20.43 14.00 -17.01
C ASN A 21 -20.15 14.09 -15.50
N TYR A 22 -21.04 13.61 -14.64
CA TYR A 22 -20.91 13.77 -13.20
C TYR A 22 -19.58 13.22 -12.67
N GLY A 23 -19.15 12.04 -13.12
CA GLY A 23 -17.87 11.44 -12.73
C GLY A 23 -16.67 12.35 -13.07
N HIS A 24 -16.64 12.91 -14.28
CA HIS A 24 -15.57 13.83 -14.70
C HIS A 24 -15.56 15.14 -13.89
N VAL A 25 -16.73 15.72 -13.63
CA VAL A 25 -16.85 16.93 -12.80
C VAL A 25 -16.45 16.64 -11.36
N ARG A 26 -16.86 15.50 -10.80
CA ARG A 26 -16.47 15.05 -9.46
C ARG A 26 -14.96 14.90 -9.36
N ASP A 27 -14.35 14.18 -10.30
CA ASP A 27 -12.92 13.85 -10.29
C ASP A 27 -12.04 15.09 -10.35
N PHE A 28 -12.47 16.13 -11.08
CA PHE A 28 -11.81 17.43 -11.05
C PHE A 28 -11.70 18.02 -9.63
N PHE A 29 -12.71 17.79 -8.78
CA PHE A 29 -12.70 18.24 -7.39
C PHE A 29 -12.07 17.23 -6.40
N LEU A 30 -11.46 16.14 -6.90
CA LEU A 30 -10.68 15.17 -6.12
C LEU A 30 -9.16 15.41 -6.21
N ILE A 31 -8.72 16.37 -7.02
CA ILE A 31 -7.29 16.64 -7.27
C ILE A 31 -6.93 18.06 -6.80
N GLN A 32 -5.85 18.16 -6.03
CA GLN A 32 -5.18 19.43 -5.78
C GLN A 32 -4.10 19.63 -6.84
N ASN A 33 -4.06 20.82 -7.43
CA ASN A 33 -2.94 21.29 -8.24
C ASN A 33 -2.19 22.37 -7.46
N LYS A 34 -0.88 22.22 -7.26
CA LYS A 34 -0.04 23.23 -6.60
C LYS A 34 1.38 23.16 -7.17
N ASP A 35 1.94 24.31 -7.56
CA ASP A 35 3.28 24.41 -8.12
C ASP A 35 3.49 23.45 -9.31
N GLU A 36 2.49 23.34 -10.20
CA GLU A 36 2.45 22.41 -11.35
C GLU A 36 2.46 20.92 -10.99
N ILE A 37 2.28 20.57 -9.70
CA ILE A 37 2.19 19.20 -9.20
C ILE A 37 0.73 18.88 -8.82
N SER A 38 0.21 17.79 -9.37
CA SER A 38 -1.07 17.18 -9.02
C SER A 38 -0.92 16.16 -7.90
N TYR A 39 -1.87 16.16 -6.96
CA TYR A 39 -1.97 15.13 -5.92
C TYR A 39 -3.38 15.14 -5.30
N ASN A 40 -3.89 13.96 -4.95
CA ASN A 40 -5.23 13.74 -4.38
C ASN A 40 -5.17 13.31 -2.89
N SER A 41 -3.98 13.02 -2.40
CA SER A 41 -3.71 12.42 -1.10
C SER A 41 -2.40 12.98 -0.55
N ARG A 42 -2.36 13.14 0.77
CA ARG A 42 -1.16 13.52 1.51
C ARG A 42 -1.23 12.99 2.93
N VAL A 43 -0.11 13.00 3.60
CA VAL A 43 -0.05 12.82 5.04
C VAL A 43 0.31 14.13 5.73
N ASP A 44 -0.25 14.33 6.92
CA ASP A 44 0.01 15.50 7.75
C ASP A 44 0.01 15.07 9.21
N ASP A 45 1.04 15.49 9.94
CA ASP A 45 1.42 14.94 11.24
C ASP A 45 1.44 13.40 11.23
N LYS A 46 0.38 12.79 11.74
CA LYS A 46 0.20 11.35 11.86
C LYS A 46 -1.13 10.86 11.26
N TYR A 47 -1.69 11.60 10.31
CA TYR A 47 -2.96 11.27 9.65
C TYR A 47 -2.86 11.32 8.12
N PHE A 48 -3.65 10.48 7.45
CA PHE A 48 -3.94 10.62 6.03
C PHE A 48 -4.97 11.73 5.81
N SER A 49 -4.78 12.50 4.74
CA SER A 49 -5.74 13.49 4.25
C SER A 49 -5.99 13.26 2.77
N LEU A 50 -7.26 13.17 2.40
CA LEU A 50 -7.69 13.04 1.01
C LEU A 50 -8.34 14.34 0.55
N PHE A 51 -8.06 14.75 -0.69
CA PHE A 51 -8.69 15.90 -1.29
C PHE A 51 -10.07 15.49 -1.82
N LYS A 52 -11.12 16.05 -1.21
CA LYS A 52 -12.51 15.66 -1.48
C LYS A 52 -13.37 16.90 -1.61
N PHE A 53 -13.89 17.13 -2.81
CA PHE A 53 -14.76 18.27 -3.11
C PHE A 53 -14.09 19.62 -2.83
N GLY A 54 -12.86 19.80 -3.30
CA GLY A 54 -12.11 21.07 -3.17
C GLY A 54 -11.49 21.34 -1.79
N GLN A 55 -11.51 20.36 -0.88
CA GLN A 55 -11.00 20.52 0.49
C GLN A 55 -10.25 19.28 0.97
N TRP A 56 -9.22 19.50 1.78
CA TRP A 56 -8.51 18.42 2.48
C TRP A 56 -9.35 17.88 3.63
N LYS A 57 -9.56 16.56 3.65
CA LYS A 57 -10.25 15.88 4.74
C LYS A 57 -9.37 14.79 5.34
N ARG A 58 -9.08 14.92 6.64
CA ARG A 58 -8.49 13.82 7.42
C ARG A 58 -9.39 12.59 7.27
N THR A 59 -8.82 11.50 6.81
CA THR A 59 -9.55 10.26 6.49
C THR A 59 -8.85 9.10 7.19
N PHE A 60 -9.61 8.34 7.96
CA PHE A 60 -9.13 7.07 8.48
C PHE A 60 -9.20 6.02 7.38
N ILE A 61 -8.08 5.35 7.10
CA ILE A 61 -7.99 4.36 6.03
C ILE A 61 -8.54 3.03 6.55
N THR A 62 -9.47 2.46 5.79
CA THR A 62 -10.08 1.15 6.06
C THR A 62 -10.19 0.45 4.73
N GLY A 63 -9.79 -0.80 4.65
CA GLY A 63 -9.75 -1.49 3.37
C GLY A 63 -9.52 -2.98 3.45
N VAL A 64 -9.47 -3.57 2.27
CA VAL A 64 -9.12 -4.98 2.06
C VAL A 64 -7.94 -5.09 1.11
N ASN A 65 -7.19 -6.18 1.22
CA ASN A 65 -6.15 -6.53 0.24
C ASN A 65 -6.76 -7.39 -0.88
N ILE A 66 -6.37 -7.15 -2.13
CA ILE A 66 -6.71 -7.98 -3.29
C ILE A 66 -5.41 -8.49 -3.92
N GLY A 67 -5.26 -9.81 -3.98
CA GLY A 67 -4.18 -10.48 -4.70
C GLY A 67 -4.59 -10.95 -6.10
N ALA A 68 -3.66 -11.61 -6.80
CA ALA A 68 -3.88 -12.18 -8.13
C ALA A 68 -4.47 -13.60 -8.13
N GLY A 69 -4.70 -14.19 -6.95
CA GLY A 69 -5.16 -15.57 -6.81
C GLY A 69 -6.67 -15.73 -7.04
N LYS A 70 -7.05 -16.81 -7.72
CA LYS A 70 -8.45 -17.22 -7.89
C LYS A 70 -8.61 -18.71 -7.55
N PRO A 71 -9.61 -19.09 -6.75
CA PRO A 71 -9.90 -20.50 -6.51
C PRO A 71 -10.08 -21.28 -7.82
N GLY A 72 -9.39 -22.43 -7.93
CA GLY A 72 -9.40 -23.26 -9.12
C GLY A 72 -8.36 -22.92 -10.19
N TYR A 73 -7.46 -21.95 -9.92
CA TYR A 73 -6.36 -21.56 -10.81
C TYR A 73 -5.01 -21.72 -10.12
N PHE A 74 -3.96 -22.02 -10.88
CA PHE A 74 -2.59 -22.00 -10.39
C PHE A 74 -2.08 -20.56 -10.21
N PRO A 75 -1.09 -20.34 -9.31
CA PRO A 75 -0.40 -19.05 -9.22
C PRO A 75 0.11 -18.58 -10.59
N GLY A 76 -0.20 -17.33 -10.94
CA GLY A 76 0.21 -16.72 -12.21
C GLY A 76 -0.67 -17.01 -13.43
N GLU A 77 -1.80 -17.71 -13.29
CA GLU A 77 -2.75 -17.95 -14.40
C GLU A 77 -3.71 -16.79 -14.68
N HIS A 78 -3.68 -15.72 -13.86
CA HIS A 78 -4.47 -14.48 -14.03
C HIS A 78 -5.96 -14.72 -14.37
N GLY A 79 -6.60 -15.69 -13.70
CA GLY A 79 -7.97 -16.13 -14.01
C GLY A 79 -9.10 -15.20 -13.54
N ILE A 80 -8.80 -14.09 -12.86
CA ILE A 80 -9.81 -13.14 -12.35
C ILE A 80 -10.28 -12.26 -13.51
N THR A 81 -11.58 -12.28 -13.79
CA THR A 81 -12.17 -11.48 -14.88
C THR A 81 -12.60 -10.10 -14.38
N LYS A 82 -12.85 -9.19 -15.32
CA LYS A 82 -13.48 -7.88 -15.05
C LYS A 82 -14.78 -8.00 -14.23
N GLU A 83 -15.65 -8.96 -14.54
CA GLU A 83 -16.91 -9.19 -13.81
C GLU A 83 -16.68 -9.64 -12.37
N ASP A 84 -15.64 -10.44 -12.13
CA ASP A 84 -15.24 -10.82 -10.76
C ASP A 84 -14.82 -9.57 -9.97
N TYR A 85 -13.98 -8.71 -10.55
CA TYR A 85 -13.56 -7.47 -9.91
C TYR A 85 -14.74 -6.53 -9.64
N LEU A 86 -15.62 -6.29 -10.62
CA LEU A 86 -16.81 -5.44 -10.43
C LEU A 86 -17.71 -5.95 -9.30
N ARG A 87 -17.89 -7.27 -9.20
CA ARG A 87 -18.64 -7.90 -8.11
C ARG A 87 -17.93 -7.71 -6.77
N TRP A 88 -16.62 -7.93 -6.70
CA TRP A 88 -15.85 -7.75 -5.47
C TRP A 88 -15.83 -6.30 -5.01
N PHE A 89 -15.65 -5.33 -5.90
CA PHE A 89 -15.73 -3.91 -5.56
C PHE A 89 -17.08 -3.56 -4.95
N LYS A 90 -18.18 -4.14 -5.45
CA LYS A 90 -19.49 -3.96 -4.82
C LYS A 90 -19.54 -4.50 -3.39
N TYR A 91 -19.00 -5.68 -3.14
CA TYR A 91 -18.94 -6.25 -1.79
C TYR A 91 -18.05 -5.40 -0.86
N ILE A 92 -16.95 -4.88 -1.38
CA ILE A 92 -16.03 -4.00 -0.64
C ILE A 92 -16.73 -2.68 -0.28
N GLU A 93 -17.48 -2.08 -1.20
CA GLU A 93 -18.33 -0.93 -0.89
C GLU A 93 -19.37 -1.26 0.20
N ASP A 94 -19.96 -2.46 0.17
CA ASP A 94 -20.99 -2.89 1.13
C ASP A 94 -20.39 -3.12 2.54
N LEU A 95 -19.09 -3.42 2.65
CA LEU A 95 -18.35 -3.39 3.93
C LEU A 95 -18.16 -1.97 4.48
N ASN A 96 -18.51 -0.94 3.70
CA ASN A 96 -18.32 0.48 4.01
C ASN A 96 -16.86 0.85 4.29
N VAL A 97 -15.92 0.13 3.67
CA VAL A 97 -14.50 0.50 3.63
C VAL A 97 -14.25 1.50 2.51
N ASN A 98 -13.05 2.10 2.45
CA ASN A 98 -12.74 3.18 1.51
C ASN A 98 -11.53 2.91 0.61
N SER A 99 -10.75 1.87 0.90
CA SER A 99 -9.55 1.56 0.13
C SER A 99 -9.40 0.08 -0.17
N ILE A 100 -8.66 -0.19 -1.23
CA ILE A 100 -8.12 -1.49 -1.59
C ILE A 100 -6.60 -1.37 -1.58
N ARG A 101 -5.90 -2.41 -1.13
CA ARG A 101 -4.47 -2.55 -1.40
C ARG A 101 -4.25 -3.68 -2.40
N VAL A 102 -3.42 -3.43 -3.40
CA VAL A 102 -2.91 -4.45 -4.33
C VAL A 102 -1.40 -4.52 -4.20
N TYR A 103 -0.85 -5.70 -4.43
CA TYR A 103 0.54 -6.03 -4.11
C TYR A 103 1.54 -5.77 -5.22
N THR A 104 1.04 -5.90 -6.45
CA THR A 104 1.83 -6.00 -7.67
C THR A 104 0.91 -5.66 -8.84
N LEU A 105 1.46 -5.70 -10.05
CA LEU A 105 0.70 -5.57 -11.29
C LEU A 105 -0.38 -6.68 -11.40
N LEU A 106 -1.65 -6.26 -11.43
CA LEU A 106 -2.79 -7.13 -11.77
C LEU A 106 -3.08 -7.09 -13.28
N SER A 107 -3.98 -7.95 -13.75
CA SER A 107 -4.42 -7.94 -15.16
C SER A 107 -5.10 -6.61 -15.55
N PRO A 108 -5.11 -6.24 -16.84
CA PRO A 108 -5.82 -5.03 -17.32
C PRO A 108 -7.28 -4.94 -16.85
N ASP A 109 -7.95 -6.09 -16.72
CA ASP A 109 -9.31 -6.22 -16.20
C ASP A 109 -9.53 -5.55 -14.84
N PHE A 110 -8.54 -5.56 -13.94
CA PHE A 110 -8.63 -4.87 -12.65
C PHE A 110 -8.76 -3.36 -12.82
N TYR A 111 -7.89 -2.78 -13.65
CA TYR A 111 -7.79 -1.34 -13.85
C TYR A 111 -9.01 -0.82 -14.60
N GLU A 112 -9.47 -1.55 -15.62
CA GLU A 112 -10.72 -1.26 -16.31
C GLU A 112 -11.93 -1.34 -15.38
N ALA A 113 -12.06 -2.43 -14.59
CA ALA A 113 -13.15 -2.58 -13.63
C ALA A 113 -13.15 -1.45 -12.58
N LEU A 114 -11.98 -1.06 -12.07
CA LEU A 114 -11.88 -0.01 -11.06
C LEU A 114 -12.27 1.34 -11.63
N TYR A 115 -11.79 1.65 -12.83
CA TYR A 115 -12.17 2.86 -13.55
C TYR A 115 -13.69 2.94 -13.75
N GLU A 116 -14.31 1.88 -14.26
CA GLU A 116 -15.76 1.83 -14.49
C GLU A 116 -16.57 1.93 -13.20
N HIS A 117 -16.16 1.21 -12.16
CA HIS A 117 -16.80 1.24 -10.86
C HIS A 117 -16.75 2.64 -10.25
N ASN A 118 -15.56 3.23 -10.17
CA ASN A 118 -15.38 4.55 -9.56
C ASN A 118 -16.00 5.68 -10.38
N LYS A 119 -15.98 5.62 -11.71
CA LYS A 119 -16.63 6.65 -12.55
C LYS A 119 -18.11 6.82 -12.23
N ASN A 120 -18.78 5.75 -11.81
CA ASN A 120 -20.20 5.75 -11.48
C ASN A 120 -20.51 5.86 -9.97
N SER A 121 -19.51 5.88 -9.09
CA SER A 121 -19.71 5.88 -7.62
C SER A 121 -19.51 7.25 -6.97
N ILE A 122 -20.46 7.74 -6.17
CA ILE A 122 -20.28 9.00 -5.41
C ILE A 122 -19.13 8.88 -4.39
N LYS A 123 -18.86 7.66 -3.91
CA LYS A 123 -17.80 7.35 -2.94
C LYS A 123 -16.81 6.40 -3.61
N PRO A 124 -15.82 6.90 -4.36
CA PRO A 124 -14.87 6.03 -5.04
C PRO A 124 -14.07 5.19 -4.05
N LEU A 125 -13.73 3.96 -4.46
CA LEU A 125 -12.74 3.13 -3.78
C LEU A 125 -11.35 3.63 -4.14
N TYR A 126 -10.54 3.91 -3.12
CA TYR A 126 -9.16 4.32 -3.30
C TYR A 126 -8.22 3.10 -3.35
N VAL A 127 -7.02 3.28 -3.89
CA VAL A 127 -6.03 2.21 -4.02
C VAL A 127 -4.71 2.60 -3.38
N PHE A 128 -4.17 1.72 -2.54
CA PHE A 128 -2.73 1.67 -2.27
C PHE A 128 -2.13 0.65 -3.22
N HIS A 129 -1.19 1.10 -4.04
CA HIS A 129 -0.57 0.22 -5.02
C HIS A 129 0.82 -0.20 -4.53
N GLY A 130 1.03 -1.51 -4.47
CA GLY A 130 2.27 -2.12 -4.09
C GLY A 130 3.13 -2.46 -5.30
N VAL A 131 4.44 -2.33 -5.12
CA VAL A 131 5.39 -2.83 -6.13
C VAL A 131 6.20 -3.95 -5.50
N TRP A 132 5.94 -5.17 -5.97
CA TRP A 132 6.56 -6.38 -5.48
C TRP A 132 8.00 -6.50 -6.00
N VAL A 133 8.92 -6.88 -5.12
CA VAL A 133 10.32 -7.13 -5.47
C VAL A 133 10.48 -8.60 -5.80
N ASN A 134 11.32 -8.91 -6.80
CA ASN A 134 11.59 -10.28 -7.19
C ASN A 134 12.27 -11.08 -6.06
N GLU A 135 11.51 -11.96 -5.41
CA GLU A 135 11.97 -12.78 -4.27
C GLU A 135 13.08 -13.76 -4.63
N GLU A 136 13.08 -14.31 -5.86
CA GLU A 136 14.15 -15.21 -6.31
C GLU A 136 15.48 -14.47 -6.33
N LYS A 137 15.50 -13.24 -6.87
CA LYS A 137 16.69 -12.39 -6.90
C LYS A 137 17.09 -11.88 -5.51
N VAL A 138 16.12 -11.59 -4.64
CA VAL A 138 16.38 -11.24 -3.23
C VAL A 138 17.12 -12.38 -2.54
N SER A 139 16.61 -13.61 -2.67
CA SER A 139 17.22 -14.80 -2.09
C SER A 139 18.56 -15.17 -2.74
N GLU A 140 18.73 -14.93 -4.03
CA GLU A 140 19.96 -15.29 -4.76
C GLU A 140 21.12 -14.34 -4.41
N TYR A 141 20.86 -13.03 -4.37
CA TYR A 141 21.94 -12.04 -4.29
C TYR A 141 22.28 -11.60 -2.87
N GLU A 142 21.33 -11.64 -1.93
CA GLU A 142 21.52 -11.12 -0.57
C GLU A 142 22.13 -9.70 -0.53
N ASP A 143 21.79 -8.86 -1.52
CA ASP A 143 22.28 -7.49 -1.68
C ASP A 143 21.30 -6.66 -2.51
N ALA A 144 20.67 -5.66 -1.89
CA ALA A 144 19.75 -4.75 -2.55
C ALA A 144 20.42 -3.89 -3.64
N TYR A 145 21.74 -3.68 -3.55
CA TYR A 145 22.50 -2.92 -4.54
C TYR A 145 22.99 -3.76 -5.71
N ASN A 146 22.68 -5.07 -5.75
CA ASN A 146 22.95 -5.86 -6.93
C ASN A 146 22.26 -5.22 -8.16
N PRO A 147 22.99 -4.91 -9.25
CA PRO A 147 22.44 -4.21 -10.40
C PRO A 147 21.21 -4.89 -11.00
N ASP A 148 21.19 -6.23 -11.06
CA ASP A 148 20.11 -6.99 -11.69
C ASP A 148 18.82 -6.98 -10.87
N LEU A 149 18.92 -6.91 -9.54
CA LEU A 149 17.75 -6.75 -8.66
C LEU A 149 17.26 -5.30 -8.67
N LYS A 150 18.18 -4.35 -8.57
CA LYS A 150 17.84 -2.93 -8.51
C LYS A 150 17.21 -2.43 -9.81
N GLU A 151 17.75 -2.84 -10.96
CA GLU A 151 17.19 -2.51 -12.27
C GLU A 151 15.80 -3.12 -12.45
N ASP A 152 15.62 -4.38 -12.07
CA ASP A 152 14.33 -5.10 -12.12
C ASP A 152 13.26 -4.36 -11.31
N PHE A 153 13.57 -4.02 -10.06
CA PHE A 153 12.65 -3.30 -9.20
C PHE A 153 12.34 -1.89 -9.71
N THR A 154 13.36 -1.17 -10.20
CA THR A 154 13.19 0.15 -10.80
C THR A 154 12.30 0.11 -12.04
N ASN A 155 12.45 -0.91 -12.88
CA ASN A 155 11.64 -1.08 -14.09
C ASN A 155 10.20 -1.44 -13.74
N GLU A 156 9.98 -2.32 -12.75
CA GLU A 156 8.64 -2.66 -12.28
C GLU A 156 7.90 -1.44 -11.71
N ILE A 157 8.59 -0.60 -10.93
CA ILE A 157 8.05 0.66 -10.40
C ILE A 157 7.59 1.57 -11.55
N LYS A 158 8.45 1.84 -12.54
CA LYS A 158 8.12 2.71 -13.68
C LYS A 158 6.95 2.16 -14.48
N GLN A 159 6.96 0.86 -14.76
CA GLN A 159 5.91 0.17 -15.47
C GLN A 159 4.56 0.29 -14.75
N ILE A 160 4.52 0.09 -13.43
CA ILE A 160 3.28 0.21 -12.65
C ILE A 160 2.80 1.67 -12.59
N ILE A 161 3.71 2.64 -12.48
CA ILE A 161 3.35 4.06 -12.60
C ILE A 161 2.67 4.30 -13.94
N ASP A 162 3.28 3.88 -15.06
CA ASP A 162 2.68 4.03 -16.39
C ASP A 162 1.30 3.34 -16.51
N VAL A 163 1.14 2.18 -15.89
CA VAL A 163 -0.13 1.43 -15.83
C VAL A 163 -1.23 2.21 -15.12
N ILE A 164 -0.96 2.78 -13.94
CA ILE A 164 -2.02 3.51 -13.19
C ILE A 164 -2.46 4.78 -13.91
N HIS A 165 -1.59 5.36 -14.74
CA HIS A 165 -1.89 6.51 -15.61
C HIS A 165 -2.50 6.09 -16.96
N GLY A 166 -2.79 4.80 -17.17
CA GLY A 166 -3.41 4.29 -18.39
C GLY A 166 -2.52 4.43 -19.63
N ASN A 167 -1.19 4.37 -19.45
CA ASN A 167 -0.19 4.63 -20.49
C ASN A 167 0.84 3.49 -20.60
N ALA A 168 0.39 2.23 -20.58
CA ALA A 168 1.29 1.08 -20.70
C ALA A 168 0.77 0.01 -21.67
N ASP A 169 1.72 -0.64 -22.35
CA ASP A 169 1.50 -1.86 -23.14
C ASP A 169 2.61 -2.85 -22.80
N ILE A 170 2.26 -3.84 -21.97
CA ILE A 170 3.22 -4.76 -21.35
C ILE A 170 3.16 -6.10 -22.08
N PRO A 171 4.28 -6.61 -22.61
CA PRO A 171 4.31 -7.91 -23.25
C PRO A 171 3.82 -9.03 -22.33
N MET A 172 3.02 -9.95 -22.87
CA MET A 172 2.58 -11.13 -22.14
C MET A 172 3.78 -12.02 -21.78
N LYS A 173 3.95 -12.32 -20.49
CA LYS A 173 4.97 -13.25 -19.98
C LYS A 173 4.29 -14.26 -19.06
N LYS A 174 4.66 -15.54 -19.19
CA LYS A 174 4.09 -16.60 -18.36
C LYS A 174 4.32 -16.28 -16.87
N GLY A 175 3.26 -16.32 -16.08
CA GLY A 175 3.29 -16.03 -14.64
C GLY A 175 3.28 -14.54 -14.28
N HIS A 176 3.21 -13.64 -15.26
CA HIS A 176 3.14 -12.19 -15.03
C HIS A 176 1.94 -11.58 -15.76
N ALA A 177 1.35 -10.56 -15.14
CA ALA A 177 0.29 -9.80 -15.77
C ALA A 177 0.86 -9.01 -16.96
N GLY A 178 0.09 -8.93 -18.04
CA GLY A 178 0.49 -8.24 -19.26
C GLY A 178 -0.73 -7.84 -20.08
N GLY A 179 -0.49 -7.04 -21.11
CA GLY A 179 -1.52 -6.48 -21.99
C GLY A 179 -1.51 -4.97 -22.01
N LYS A 180 -2.57 -4.41 -22.59
CA LYS A 180 -2.74 -2.97 -22.76
C LYS A 180 -3.50 -2.37 -21.58
N TYR A 181 -2.91 -1.37 -20.94
CA TYR A 181 -3.49 -0.64 -19.82
C TYR A 181 -3.82 0.77 -20.29
N SER A 182 -5.09 1.00 -20.66
CA SER A 182 -5.57 2.25 -21.25
C SER A 182 -6.50 3.06 -20.35
N PHE A 183 -6.71 2.62 -19.11
CA PHE A 183 -7.61 3.25 -18.16
C PHE A 183 -6.83 3.95 -17.06
N ASP A 184 -6.90 5.28 -17.04
CA ASP A 184 -6.27 6.11 -16.02
C ASP A 184 -7.06 6.02 -14.71
N ILE A 185 -6.48 5.33 -13.73
CA ILE A 185 -7.00 5.22 -12.35
C ILE A 185 -6.20 6.08 -11.37
N SER A 186 -5.27 6.89 -11.85
CA SER A 186 -4.30 7.63 -11.05
C SER A 186 -4.97 8.53 -10.00
N ASN A 187 -6.17 9.03 -10.28
CA ASN A 187 -6.99 9.83 -9.35
C ASN A 187 -7.58 9.02 -8.18
N TYR A 188 -7.54 7.70 -8.25
CA TYR A 188 -7.99 6.80 -7.21
C TYR A 188 -6.83 6.14 -6.45
N VAL A 189 -5.62 6.18 -6.99
CA VAL A 189 -4.41 5.74 -6.27
C VAL A 189 -4.01 6.82 -5.27
N ILE A 190 -3.90 6.46 -3.99
CA ILE A 190 -3.64 7.38 -2.86
C ILE A 190 -2.36 7.08 -2.09
N GLY A 191 -1.56 6.12 -2.56
CA GLY A 191 -0.24 5.88 -2.00
C GLY A 191 0.48 4.69 -2.61
N TRP A 192 1.80 4.72 -2.51
CA TRP A 192 2.70 3.64 -2.88
C TRP A 192 3.13 2.86 -1.63
N ILE A 193 3.19 1.52 -1.74
CA ILE A 193 3.78 0.65 -0.71
C ILE A 193 4.82 -0.24 -1.39
N LEU A 194 6.08 0.16 -1.34
CA LEU A 194 7.16 -0.46 -2.11
C LEU A 194 7.80 -1.63 -1.35
N GLY A 195 8.07 -2.74 -2.04
CA GLY A 195 8.79 -3.86 -1.46
C GLY A 195 7.91 -4.96 -0.87
N ILE A 196 8.57 -5.88 -0.19
CA ILE A 196 7.99 -7.09 0.41
C ILE A 196 8.30 -7.15 1.91
N GLU A 197 7.83 -8.18 2.59
CA GLU A 197 8.33 -8.53 3.93
C GLU A 197 9.81 -8.90 3.83
N TRP A 198 10.69 -8.06 4.39
CA TRP A 198 12.12 -8.22 4.21
C TRP A 198 12.67 -9.37 5.03
N ASP A 199 13.39 -10.29 4.37
CA ASP A 199 14.16 -11.30 5.09
C ASP A 199 15.33 -10.63 5.86
N PRO A 200 15.49 -10.88 7.17
CA PRO A 200 16.57 -10.32 7.97
C PRO A 200 17.98 -10.54 7.40
N TYR A 201 18.25 -11.68 6.77
CA TYR A 201 19.56 -11.97 6.20
C TYR A 201 19.81 -11.20 4.91
N PHE A 202 18.77 -10.89 4.13
CA PHE A 202 18.89 -9.99 2.99
C PHE A 202 19.25 -8.56 3.41
N VAL A 203 18.63 -8.06 4.49
CA VAL A 203 18.95 -6.75 5.06
C VAL A 203 20.39 -6.71 5.58
N ILE A 204 20.81 -7.73 6.34
CA ILE A 204 22.20 -7.86 6.82
C ILE A 204 23.18 -7.95 5.67
N GLY A 205 22.94 -8.83 4.70
CA GLY A 205 23.81 -9.02 3.54
C GLY A 205 24.00 -7.72 2.76
N THR A 206 22.93 -6.94 2.56
CA THR A 206 23.02 -5.61 1.96
C THR A 206 23.90 -4.68 2.77
N ASN A 207 23.68 -4.62 4.09
CA ASN A 207 24.42 -3.75 5.01
C ASN A 207 25.93 -4.08 5.05
N GLU A 208 26.27 -5.37 5.12
CA GLU A 208 27.65 -5.84 5.20
C GLU A 208 28.42 -5.68 3.88
N LYS A 209 27.74 -5.86 2.74
CA LYS A 209 28.34 -5.68 1.40
C LYS A 209 28.51 -4.21 1.00
N ASN A 210 27.75 -3.30 1.61
CA ASN A 210 27.74 -1.88 1.25
C ASN A 210 27.98 -0.95 2.46
N PRO A 211 29.01 -1.17 3.30
CA PRO A 211 29.16 -0.48 4.59
C PRO A 211 29.33 1.04 4.43
N ASP A 212 29.79 1.51 3.28
CA ASP A 212 30.00 2.93 2.99
C ASP A 212 28.74 3.66 2.51
N LYS A 213 27.63 2.95 2.23
CA LYS A 213 26.40 3.53 1.68
C LYS A 213 25.41 3.96 2.76
N THR A 214 25.86 4.73 3.74
CA THR A 214 25.06 5.13 4.93
C THR A 214 24.31 6.46 4.77
N THR A 215 24.24 6.99 3.55
CA THR A 215 23.48 8.21 3.25
C THR A 215 22.99 8.22 1.81
N TYR A 216 21.83 8.82 1.59
CA TYR A 216 21.30 9.17 0.27
C TYR A 216 20.69 10.57 0.33
N ASN A 217 20.83 11.36 -0.74
CA ASN A 217 20.34 12.72 -0.79
C ASN A 217 19.83 13.06 -2.21
N GLY A 218 18.59 12.67 -2.50
CA GLY A 218 17.92 12.86 -3.78
C GLY A 218 17.15 14.18 -3.88
N GLU A 219 16.29 14.32 -4.88
CA GLU A 219 15.51 15.56 -5.08
C GLU A 219 14.35 15.70 -4.08
N TYR A 220 13.74 14.59 -3.70
CA TYR A 220 12.51 14.49 -2.91
C TYR A 220 12.78 13.89 -1.53
N LEU A 221 13.60 12.84 -1.45
CA LEU A 221 13.95 12.12 -0.23
C LEU A 221 15.44 12.22 0.10
N TYR A 222 15.74 12.10 1.37
CA TYR A 222 17.11 11.96 1.88
C TYR A 222 17.08 11.09 3.13
N SER A 223 18.21 10.48 3.47
CA SER A 223 18.33 9.67 4.66
C SER A 223 19.19 10.35 5.73
N LYS A 224 18.92 10.01 7.00
CA LYS A 224 19.68 10.48 8.15
C LYS A 224 19.90 9.31 9.11
N ASP A 225 21.15 9.12 9.52
CA ASP A 225 21.57 8.08 10.49
C ASP A 225 21.11 6.67 10.07
N CYS A 226 21.19 6.35 8.78
CA CYS A 226 20.57 5.15 8.20
C CYS A 226 21.56 4.02 7.91
N SER A 227 21.05 2.79 7.88
CA SER A 227 21.77 1.62 7.35
C SER A 227 21.89 1.69 5.81
N PRO A 228 22.82 0.94 5.21
CA PRO A 228 22.88 0.81 3.75
C PRO A 228 21.56 0.34 3.11
N PHE A 229 20.84 -0.57 3.76
CA PHE A 229 19.53 -1.00 3.28
C PHE A 229 18.49 0.13 3.31
N GLU A 230 18.46 0.94 4.38
CA GLU A 230 17.57 2.11 4.46
C GLU A 230 17.97 3.22 3.46
N ALA A 231 19.26 3.38 3.15
CA ALA A 231 19.73 4.26 2.09
C ALA A 231 19.24 3.79 0.71
N PHE A 232 19.25 2.48 0.46
CA PHE A 232 18.68 1.89 -0.74
C PHE A 232 17.17 2.16 -0.84
N LEU A 233 16.40 1.96 0.24
CA LEU A 233 14.98 2.30 0.25
C LEU A 233 14.74 3.78 -0.04
N THR A 234 15.56 4.67 0.56
CA THR A 234 15.51 6.12 0.29
C THR A 234 15.73 6.42 -1.18
N GLU A 235 16.73 5.80 -1.81
CA GLU A 235 17.04 5.95 -3.23
C GLU A 235 15.89 5.49 -4.13
N ILE A 236 15.33 4.31 -3.87
CA ILE A 236 14.21 3.77 -4.66
C ILE A 236 12.95 4.64 -4.49
N GLY A 237 12.68 5.10 -3.26
CA GLY A 237 11.56 6.00 -2.99
C GLY A 237 11.71 7.34 -3.73
N ASP A 238 12.92 7.92 -3.73
CA ASP A 238 13.19 9.17 -4.46
C ASP A 238 12.95 9.01 -5.96
N MET A 239 13.47 7.92 -6.54
CA MET A 239 13.30 7.59 -7.96
C MET A 239 11.81 7.38 -8.32
N THR A 240 11.05 6.74 -7.45
CA THR A 240 9.60 6.53 -7.63
C THR A 240 8.87 7.88 -7.76
N ILE A 241 9.15 8.80 -6.84
CA ILE A 241 8.55 10.14 -6.83
C ILE A 241 9.03 10.94 -8.04
N GLU A 242 10.33 10.87 -8.35
CA GLU A 242 10.94 11.58 -9.47
C GLU A 242 10.31 11.16 -10.81
N TYR A 243 10.20 9.86 -11.06
CA TYR A 243 9.63 9.35 -12.30
C TYR A 243 8.18 9.77 -12.49
N GLU A 244 7.35 9.60 -11.46
CA GLU A 244 5.94 10.00 -11.53
C GLU A 244 5.78 11.52 -11.69
N THR A 245 6.59 12.30 -10.98
CA THR A 245 6.56 13.77 -11.08
C THR A 245 6.97 14.23 -12.49
N LYS A 246 8.05 13.66 -13.07
CA LYS A 246 8.56 14.08 -14.39
C LYS A 246 7.70 13.61 -15.55
N SER A 247 7.15 12.41 -15.47
CA SER A 247 6.35 11.82 -16.56
C SER A 247 4.91 12.31 -16.53
N TYR A 248 4.33 12.53 -15.35
CA TYR A 248 2.89 12.76 -15.18
C TYR A 248 2.54 14.01 -14.37
N GLY A 249 3.52 14.74 -13.84
CA GLY A 249 3.27 15.91 -12.98
C GLY A 249 2.50 15.55 -11.71
N TYR A 250 2.64 14.32 -11.22
CA TYR A 250 1.85 13.80 -10.10
C TYR A 250 2.75 13.35 -8.94
N GLN A 251 2.24 13.47 -7.71
CA GLN A 251 2.87 12.90 -6.51
C GLN A 251 1.82 12.23 -5.62
N ARG A 252 2.24 11.21 -4.86
CA ARG A 252 1.41 10.49 -3.87
C ARG A 252 2.21 10.16 -2.63
N PRO A 253 1.56 9.94 -1.46
CA PRO A 253 2.21 9.41 -0.28
C PRO A 253 2.98 8.13 -0.60
N LEU A 254 4.12 7.94 0.05
CA LEU A 254 4.98 6.79 -0.18
C LEU A 254 5.32 6.09 1.14
N SER A 255 5.33 4.76 1.10
CA SER A 255 5.79 3.88 2.17
C SER A 255 6.56 2.72 1.58
N PHE A 256 7.25 2.02 2.46
CA PHE A 256 7.85 0.72 2.18
C PHE A 256 7.08 -0.35 2.96
N THR A 257 6.97 -1.54 2.40
CA THR A 257 6.51 -2.71 3.16
C THR A 257 7.51 -2.98 4.29
N ASN A 258 7.00 -3.15 5.50
CA ASN A 258 7.72 -3.71 6.63
C ASN A 258 6.79 -4.66 7.39
N TRP A 259 7.34 -5.40 8.34
CA TRP A 259 6.64 -6.38 9.15
C TRP A 259 7.34 -6.53 10.50
N VAL A 260 6.64 -7.15 11.42
CA VAL A 260 7.06 -7.40 12.82
C VAL A 260 8.50 -7.90 12.98
N THR A 261 8.99 -8.75 12.07
CA THR A 261 10.32 -9.39 12.12
C THR A 261 11.49 -8.42 11.88
N THR A 262 11.25 -7.33 11.14
CA THR A 262 12.26 -6.30 10.85
C THR A 262 11.79 -4.92 11.29
N ASP A 263 10.90 -4.88 12.28
CA ASP A 263 10.47 -3.61 12.85
C ASP A 263 11.61 -2.91 13.61
N MET A 264 11.34 -1.71 14.11
CA MET A 264 12.33 -0.87 14.78
C MET A 264 12.30 -0.96 16.31
N LEU A 265 11.43 -1.82 16.85
CA LEU A 265 11.37 -2.09 18.27
C LEU A 265 12.43 -3.13 18.63
N SER A 266 12.66 -3.34 19.92
CA SER A 266 13.53 -4.40 20.42
C SER A 266 12.70 -5.38 21.21
N HIS A 267 12.85 -6.67 20.92
CA HIS A 267 12.04 -7.75 21.48
C HIS A 267 12.93 -8.76 22.21
N PRO A 268 13.51 -8.40 23.37
CA PRO A 268 14.47 -9.25 24.09
C PRO A 268 13.89 -10.61 24.54
N ASN A 269 12.57 -10.79 24.54
CA ASN A 269 11.92 -12.05 24.83
C ASN A 269 11.54 -12.87 23.58
N GLU A 270 11.93 -12.43 22.38
CA GLU A 270 11.77 -13.22 21.15
C GLU A 270 12.72 -14.44 21.17
N PRO A 271 12.20 -15.69 21.22
CA PRO A 271 13.04 -16.88 21.26
C PRO A 271 13.75 -17.17 19.92
N LEU A 272 13.16 -16.78 18.80
CA LEU A 272 13.71 -17.02 17.47
C LEU A 272 14.57 -15.83 17.07
N LYS A 273 15.89 -15.97 17.22
CA LYS A 273 16.85 -14.90 16.90
C LYS A 273 16.59 -14.20 15.55
N LYS A 274 16.09 -14.92 14.53
CA LYS A 274 15.76 -14.35 13.22
C LYS A 274 14.70 -13.23 13.31
N GLU A 275 13.72 -13.38 14.21
CA GLU A 275 12.54 -12.52 14.34
C GLU A 275 12.81 -11.17 15.02
N ASP A 276 14.01 -10.98 15.59
CA ASP A 276 14.50 -9.70 16.15
C ASP A 276 15.98 -9.50 15.77
N LEU A 277 16.37 -9.92 14.56
CA LEU A 277 17.77 -9.98 14.15
C LEU A 277 18.33 -8.63 13.67
N VAL A 278 17.50 -7.86 12.97
CA VAL A 278 17.89 -6.59 12.35
C VAL A 278 16.66 -5.72 12.15
N SER A 279 16.80 -4.42 12.38
CA SER A 279 15.72 -3.46 12.18
C SER A 279 15.80 -2.77 10.83
N VAL A 280 14.63 -2.47 10.26
CA VAL A 280 14.46 -1.54 9.14
C VAL A 280 13.63 -0.36 9.63
N ASN A 281 14.29 0.74 9.98
CA ASN A 281 13.67 1.93 10.53
C ASN A 281 13.42 2.99 9.45
N THR A 282 12.17 3.06 8.98
CA THR A 282 11.77 4.05 7.97
C THR A 282 11.74 5.48 8.48
N GLU A 283 11.83 5.72 9.80
CA GLU A 283 12.02 7.09 10.33
C GLU A 283 13.38 7.68 9.94
N HIS A 284 14.37 6.87 9.53
CA HIS A 284 15.62 7.40 8.98
C HIS A 284 15.45 8.01 7.58
N ILE A 285 14.33 7.72 6.90
CA ILE A 285 13.97 8.26 5.59
C ILE A 285 13.18 9.55 5.78
N LYS A 286 13.69 10.65 5.23
CA LYS A 286 13.12 11.99 5.35
C LYS A 286 12.78 12.55 3.98
N TYR A 287 11.92 13.55 3.94
CA TYR A 287 11.50 14.20 2.70
C TYR A 287 11.77 15.71 2.71
N LYS A 288 11.88 16.28 1.50
CA LYS A 288 12.12 17.70 1.23
C LYS A 288 10.83 18.39 0.80
N ASN A 289 10.84 19.73 0.75
CA ASN A 289 9.69 20.55 0.34
C ASN A 289 9.24 20.33 -1.12
N SER A 290 10.09 19.71 -1.95
CA SER A 290 9.78 19.25 -3.31
C SER A 290 8.76 18.10 -3.31
N PHE A 291 8.70 17.30 -2.25
CA PHE A 291 7.70 16.24 -2.08
C PHE A 291 6.52 16.75 -1.25
N LYS A 292 5.35 16.87 -1.89
CA LYS A 292 4.16 17.51 -1.29
C LYS A 292 3.28 16.54 -0.49
N CYS A 293 3.50 15.23 -0.64
CA CYS A 293 2.58 14.21 -0.16
C CYS A 293 3.00 13.52 1.13
N GLY A 294 4.31 13.46 1.41
CA GLY A 294 4.87 12.92 2.65
C GLY A 294 4.98 11.38 2.70
N LEU A 295 5.59 10.89 3.78
CA LEU A 295 5.86 9.47 4.01
C LEU A 295 4.92 8.89 5.08
N PHE A 296 4.55 7.63 4.95
CA PHE A 296 3.88 6.86 6.01
C PHE A 296 4.62 5.55 6.26
N ALA A 297 4.35 4.93 7.42
CA ALA A 297 4.87 3.61 7.73
C ALA A 297 3.79 2.56 7.47
N SER A 298 4.16 1.45 6.84
CA SER A 298 3.27 0.36 6.49
C SER A 298 3.79 -0.94 7.10
N TYR A 299 2.96 -1.61 7.89
CA TYR A 299 3.33 -2.87 8.54
C TYR A 299 2.33 -3.97 8.24
N HIS A 300 2.84 -5.18 8.03
CA HIS A 300 2.06 -6.40 8.15
C HIS A 300 2.16 -6.89 9.60
N ILE A 301 1.02 -6.98 10.29
CA ILE A 301 0.98 -7.28 11.72
C ILE A 301 -0.17 -8.23 11.99
N TYR A 302 0.17 -9.49 12.26
CA TYR A 302 -0.79 -10.54 12.58
C TYR A 302 -0.92 -10.70 14.10
N PRO A 303 -2.13 -10.92 14.64
CA PRO A 303 -2.34 -10.98 16.10
C PRO A 303 -1.72 -12.21 16.76
N TYR A 304 -1.24 -13.17 15.98
CA TYR A 304 -0.63 -14.41 16.46
C TYR A 304 0.88 -14.47 16.32
N TYR A 305 1.53 -13.65 15.49
CA TYR A 305 2.95 -13.79 15.14
C TYR A 305 3.68 -12.43 15.25
N PRO A 306 4.96 -12.37 15.68
CA PRO A 306 5.88 -13.46 16.03
C PRO A 306 5.76 -13.90 17.48
N ASP A 307 6.71 -14.68 17.99
CA ASP A 307 6.66 -15.24 19.34
C ASP A 307 6.80 -14.18 20.44
N PHE A 308 7.41 -13.02 20.16
CA PHE A 308 7.39 -11.89 21.09
C PHE A 308 5.97 -11.42 21.41
N MET A 309 4.99 -11.62 20.51
CA MET A 309 3.57 -11.35 20.81
C MET A 309 3.04 -12.23 21.95
N ASN A 310 3.68 -13.35 22.26
CA ASN A 310 3.35 -14.24 23.37
C ASN A 310 4.23 -14.01 24.61
N TYR A 311 5.51 -13.67 24.41
CA TYR A 311 6.52 -13.77 25.45
C TYR A 311 7.08 -12.44 25.95
N GLU A 312 6.95 -11.35 25.20
CA GLU A 312 7.40 -10.02 25.64
C GLU A 312 6.71 -9.63 26.94
N GLU A 313 7.51 -9.36 27.98
CA GLU A 313 7.01 -9.22 29.35
C GLU A 313 6.03 -8.04 29.46
N GLU A 314 6.31 -6.95 28.76
CA GLU A 314 5.43 -5.78 28.73
C GLU A 314 4.07 -6.11 28.09
N TYR A 315 4.06 -6.93 27.04
CA TYR A 315 2.84 -7.25 26.28
C TYR A 315 1.94 -8.21 27.03
N ARG A 316 2.49 -9.30 27.59
CA ARG A 316 1.72 -10.28 28.35
C ARG A 316 1.15 -9.74 29.66
N ASN A 317 1.71 -8.65 30.18
CA ASN A 317 1.22 -7.97 31.38
C ASN A 317 0.28 -6.79 31.06
N PHE A 318 0.19 -6.38 29.78
CA PHE A 318 -0.74 -5.36 29.34
C PHE A 318 -2.18 -5.86 29.38
N LYS A 319 -3.05 -5.08 30.01
CA LYS A 319 -4.50 -5.30 30.02
C LYS A 319 -5.20 -4.17 29.28
N ASP A 320 -6.16 -4.54 28.43
CA ASP A 320 -7.00 -3.55 27.75
C ASP A 320 -8.09 -2.97 28.67
N ASP A 321 -8.96 -2.15 28.10
CA ASP A 321 -10.01 -1.43 28.83
C ASP A 321 -11.07 -2.37 29.41
N GLU A 322 -11.11 -3.63 28.96
CA GLU A 322 -11.99 -4.70 29.46
C GLU A 322 -11.30 -5.58 30.51
N GLY A 323 -10.00 -5.36 30.77
CA GLY A 323 -9.21 -6.12 31.73
C GLY A 323 -8.61 -7.42 31.18
N ASN A 324 -8.75 -7.67 29.87
CA ASN A 324 -8.21 -8.84 29.18
C ASN A 324 -6.75 -8.61 28.78
N ILE A 325 -5.93 -9.66 28.75
CA ILE A 325 -4.56 -9.56 28.22
C ILE A 325 -4.65 -9.34 26.71
N ASN A 326 -4.04 -8.28 26.21
CA ASN A 326 -4.15 -7.88 24.81
C ASN A 326 -2.78 -7.49 24.25
N THR A 327 -2.00 -8.51 23.89
CA THR A 327 -0.62 -8.35 23.43
C THR A 327 -0.54 -7.62 22.09
N TYR A 328 -1.52 -7.80 21.20
CA TYR A 328 -1.60 -7.05 19.94
C TYR A 328 -1.80 -5.55 20.16
N LYS A 329 -2.73 -5.15 21.05
CA LYS A 329 -2.93 -3.73 21.40
C LYS A 329 -1.69 -3.15 22.08
N ALA A 330 -0.97 -3.93 22.88
CA ALA A 330 0.29 -3.51 23.49
C ALA A 330 1.35 -3.20 22.42
N TYR A 331 1.60 -4.14 21.52
CA TYR A 331 2.53 -3.97 20.39
C TYR A 331 2.17 -2.74 19.53
N LEU A 332 0.90 -2.61 19.13
CA LEU A 332 0.46 -1.48 18.30
C LEU A 332 0.67 -0.13 19.00
N ARG A 333 0.55 -0.06 20.33
CA ARG A 333 0.81 1.18 21.08
C ARG A 333 2.29 1.56 21.05
N ASP A 334 3.18 0.59 21.19
CA ASP A 334 4.62 0.84 21.17
C ASP A 334 5.12 1.20 19.78
N LEU A 335 4.71 0.44 18.77
CA LEU A 335 4.99 0.78 17.38
C LEU A 335 4.52 2.21 17.06
N ARG A 336 3.31 2.56 17.51
CA ARG A 336 2.72 3.87 17.25
C ARG A 336 3.43 5.01 17.98
N LYS A 337 3.99 4.74 19.15
CA LYS A 337 4.74 5.70 19.98
C LYS A 337 6.04 6.10 19.28
N GLU A 338 6.73 5.15 18.66
CA GLU A 338 8.02 5.37 18.03
C GLU A 338 7.92 6.06 16.64
N HIS A 339 6.77 5.93 15.95
CA HIS A 339 6.55 6.63 14.67
C HIS A 339 6.10 8.10 14.81
N ASN A 340 6.73 8.98 14.03
CA ASN A 340 6.31 10.38 13.88
C ASN A 340 5.35 10.60 12.72
N ILE A 341 5.27 9.64 11.80
CA ILE A 341 4.40 9.63 10.63
C ILE A 341 3.14 8.79 10.88
N PRO A 342 2.14 8.76 9.96
CA PRO A 342 1.03 7.82 10.07
C PRO A 342 1.52 6.39 9.98
N VAL A 343 0.92 5.50 10.77
CA VAL A 343 1.15 4.05 10.71
C VAL A 343 -0.09 3.41 10.11
N LEU A 344 0.07 2.72 8.99
CA LEU A 344 -0.94 1.89 8.35
C LEU A 344 -0.62 0.42 8.64
N VAL A 345 -1.52 -0.28 9.32
CA VAL A 345 -1.49 -1.74 9.36
C VAL A 345 -2.04 -2.22 8.01
N ALA A 346 -1.14 -2.44 7.06
CA ALA A 346 -1.48 -2.76 5.68
C ALA A 346 -1.92 -4.22 5.51
N GLU A 347 -1.54 -5.09 6.44
CA GLU A 347 -2.05 -6.44 6.55
C GLU A 347 -2.25 -6.88 7.98
N TYR A 348 -3.36 -7.59 8.19
CA TYR A 348 -3.73 -8.26 9.42
C TYR A 348 -4.85 -9.25 9.09
N GLY A 349 -5.10 -10.19 10.00
CA GLY A 349 -6.21 -11.14 9.89
C GLY A 349 -5.87 -12.48 10.53
N VAL A 350 -6.81 -13.42 10.45
CA VAL A 350 -6.62 -14.82 10.81
C VAL A 350 -7.02 -15.69 9.62
N PRO A 351 -6.23 -16.70 9.22
CA PRO A 351 -6.52 -17.49 8.02
C PRO A 351 -7.48 -18.65 8.31
N SER A 352 -8.21 -19.08 7.29
CA SER A 352 -9.07 -20.28 7.29
C SER A 352 -8.36 -21.54 6.80
N SER A 353 -7.03 -21.57 6.94
CA SER A 353 -6.23 -22.73 6.55
C SER A 353 -6.59 -23.96 7.36
N ARG A 354 -6.51 -25.14 6.73
CA ARG A 354 -6.85 -26.43 7.35
C ARG A 354 -5.97 -26.84 8.53
N GLY A 355 -4.79 -26.24 8.66
CA GLY A 355 -3.86 -26.49 9.76
C GLY A 355 -3.47 -25.18 10.42
N MET A 356 -3.01 -25.27 11.66
CA MET A 356 -2.55 -24.14 12.48
C MET A 356 -1.02 -24.14 12.54
N ALA A 357 -0.41 -23.06 12.06
CA ALA A 357 1.05 -22.89 12.12
C ALA A 357 1.51 -22.20 13.40
N HIS A 358 0.73 -21.25 13.92
CA HIS A 358 1.07 -20.44 15.10
C HIS A 358 -0.18 -20.05 15.88
N LYS A 359 -0.06 -19.71 17.17
CA LYS A 359 -1.14 -19.29 18.06
C LYS A 359 -0.68 -18.23 19.06
N ASN A 360 -1.51 -17.21 19.26
CA ASN A 360 -1.43 -16.33 20.42
C ASN A 360 -2.02 -17.04 21.66
N ILE A 361 -1.23 -17.27 22.69
CA ILE A 361 -1.65 -18.02 23.89
C ILE A 361 -2.51 -17.19 24.85
N HIS A 362 -2.58 -15.88 24.68
CA HIS A 362 -3.32 -14.96 25.56
C HIS A 362 -4.65 -14.50 24.96
N MET A 363 -4.73 -14.40 23.63
CA MET A 363 -5.87 -13.83 22.89
C MET A 363 -6.64 -14.86 22.04
N ASP A 364 -6.20 -16.11 22.01
CA ASP A 364 -6.77 -17.23 21.24
C ASP A 364 -6.79 -17.08 19.70
N PHE A 365 -6.31 -15.96 19.14
CA PHE A 365 -6.05 -15.84 17.70
C PHE A 365 -4.95 -16.80 17.23
N ASN A 366 -5.07 -17.29 16.01
CA ASN A 366 -4.21 -18.34 15.49
C ASN A 366 -4.09 -18.28 13.96
N GLN A 367 -3.01 -18.89 13.45
CA GLN A 367 -2.71 -18.98 12.03
C GLN A 367 -3.31 -20.26 11.43
N GLY A 368 -4.65 -20.41 11.53
CA GLY A 368 -5.40 -21.49 10.88
C GLY A 368 -6.33 -22.25 11.80
N ASN A 369 -7.03 -23.26 11.29
CA ASN A 369 -8.18 -23.91 11.95
C ASN A 369 -9.41 -22.99 12.14
N ASN A 370 -9.49 -21.87 11.42
CA ASN A 370 -10.69 -21.03 11.38
C ASN A 370 -11.57 -21.42 10.19
N ASP A 371 -12.89 -21.31 10.32
CA ASP A 371 -13.81 -21.23 9.19
C ASP A 371 -14.13 -19.77 8.86
N GLU A 372 -14.86 -19.51 7.77
CA GLU A 372 -15.19 -18.14 7.37
C GLU A 372 -16.01 -17.38 8.42
N THR A 373 -16.80 -18.08 9.24
CA THR A 373 -17.60 -17.45 10.32
C THR A 373 -16.72 -17.04 11.50
N MET A 374 -15.68 -17.84 11.81
CA MET A 374 -14.71 -17.54 12.86
C MET A 374 -13.74 -16.43 12.45
N GLN A 375 -13.44 -16.28 11.15
CA GLN A 375 -12.63 -15.17 10.64
C GLN A 375 -13.33 -13.80 10.79
N GLY A 376 -14.66 -13.77 10.77
CA GLY A 376 -15.49 -12.57 10.88
C GLY A 376 -16.42 -12.38 9.70
#